data_AF-A0A8X8IGX1-F1
#
_entry.id   AF-A0A8X8IGX1-F1
#
_cell.length_a   1.000
_cell.length_b   1.000
_cell.length_c   1.000
_cell.angle_alpha   90.00
_cell.angle_beta   90.00
_cell.angle_gamma   90.00
#
_symmetry.space_group_name_H-M   'P 1'
#
loop_
_entity.id
_entity.type
_entity.pdbx_description
1 polymer ?
#
loop_
_entity_poly.entity_id
_entity_poly.type
_entity_poly.pdbx_seq_one_letter_code
_entity_poly.pdbx_strand_id
1 'polypeptide(L)'
;MNTSSAAIRHKLYDYIRVADTKKLHAIYNLLEDDIEQTNEWWRDKQLVKELDTRYNALEDGADKGFTTPQLIDSIDKLRAKKYGR
;
A
#
# COMPACT_ATOMS: atom_id res chain seq x y z
N MET A 1 -29.38 26.39 -11.89
CA MET A 1 -28.87 25.46 -12.93
C MET A 1 -28.40 24.19 -12.23
N ASN A 2 -29.12 23.08 -12.40
CA ASN A 2 -28.67 21.80 -11.86
C ASN A 2 -27.70 21.17 -12.87
N THR A 3 -26.40 21.19 -12.58
CA THR A 3 -25.39 20.63 -13.48
C THR A 3 -25.38 19.12 -13.29
N SER A 4 -25.62 18.34 -14.36
CA SER A 4 -25.62 16.88 -14.25
C SER A 4 -24.23 16.37 -13.81
N SER A 5 -24.19 15.22 -13.13
CA SER A 5 -22.93 14.61 -12.71
C SER A 5 -21.97 14.36 -13.89
N ALA A 6 -22.50 14.08 -15.08
CA ALA A 6 -21.72 13.97 -16.30
C ALA A 6 -21.06 15.30 -16.69
N ALA A 7 -21.80 16.41 -16.64
CA ALA A 7 -21.25 17.73 -16.94
C ALA A 7 -20.21 18.20 -15.91
N ILE A 8 -20.37 17.84 -14.63
CA ILE A 8 -19.34 18.08 -13.60
C ILE A 8 -18.06 17.29 -13.92
N ARG A 9 -18.21 16.00 -14.24
CA ARG A 9 -17.09 15.11 -14.58
C ARG A 9 -16.29 15.62 -15.78
N HIS A 10 -16.96 16.02 -16.85
CA HIS A 10 -16.29 16.58 -18.03
C HIS A 10 -15.49 17.85 -17.70
N LYS A 11 -16.07 18.78 -16.93
CA LYS A 11 -15.38 20.00 -16.52
C LYS A 11 -14.12 19.73 -15.68
N LEU A 12 -14.18 18.74 -14.78
CA LEU A 12 -13.02 18.35 -13.97
C LEU A 12 -11.91 17.73 -14.83
N TYR A 13 -12.24 16.86 -15.79
CA TYR A 13 -11.26 16.31 -16.72
C TYR A 13 -10.57 17.41 -17.54
N ASP A 14 -11.34 18.35 -18.09
CA ASP A 14 -10.80 19.45 -18.87
C ASP A 14 -9.88 20.34 -18.04
N TYR A 15 -10.25 20.61 -16.78
CA TYR A 15 -9.45 21.40 -15.86
C TYR A 15 -8.13 20.72 -15.51
N ILE A 16 -8.16 19.43 -15.13
CA ILE A 16 -6.96 18.65 -14.77
C ILE A 16 -5.97 18.61 -15.94
N ARG A 17 -6.45 18.51 -17.19
CA ARG A 17 -5.60 18.46 -18.39
C ARG A 17 -4.72 19.69 -18.59
N VAL A 18 -5.15 20.86 -18.11
CA VAL A 18 -4.44 22.14 -18.31
C VAL A 18 -3.95 22.75 -17.00
N ALA A 19 -4.20 22.10 -15.87
CA ALA A 19 -3.79 22.59 -14.55
C ALA A 19 -2.26 22.55 -14.43
N ASP A 20 -1.69 23.61 -13.85
CA ASP A 20 -0.27 23.61 -13.50
C ASP A 20 0.03 22.62 -12.38
N THR A 21 1.31 22.25 -12.26
CA THR A 21 1.77 21.25 -11.28
C THR A 21 1.36 21.59 -9.86
N LYS A 22 1.36 22.87 -9.47
CA LYS A 22 1.00 23.30 -8.11
C LYS A 22 -0.48 23.03 -7.82
N LYS A 23 -1.36 23.35 -8.76
CA LYS A 23 -2.80 23.07 -8.65
C LYS A 23 -3.08 21.56 -8.68
N LEU A 24 -2.38 20.81 -9.52
CA LEU A 24 -2.50 19.34 -9.55
C LEU A 24 -2.16 18.71 -8.19
N HIS A 25 -1.05 19.11 -7.57
CA HIS A 25 -0.69 18.63 -6.23
C HIS A 25 -1.71 19.04 -5.17
N ALA A 26 -2.21 20.27 -5.23
CA ALA A 26 -3.25 20.72 -4.29
C ALA A 26 -4.54 19.90 -4.41
N ILE A 27 -4.96 19.56 -5.63
CA ILE A 27 -6.12 18.69 -5.89
C ILE A 27 -5.85 17.27 -5.40
N TYR A 28 -4.66 16.73 -5.69
CA TYR A 28 -4.27 15.40 -5.25
C TYR A 28 -4.29 15.30 -3.74
N ASN A 29 -3.56 16.16 -3.03
CA ASN A 29 -3.50 16.13 -1.57
C ASN A 29 -4.87 16.33 -0.91
N LEU A 30 -5.80 17.03 -1.56
CA LEU A 30 -7.16 17.19 -1.04
C LEU A 30 -7.99 15.91 -1.14
N LEU A 31 -7.71 15.08 -2.14
CA LEU A 31 -8.52 13.92 -2.51
C LEU A 31 -7.73 12.61 -2.43
N GLU A 32 -6.50 12.63 -1.91
CA GLU A 32 -5.59 11.49 -1.96
C GLU A 32 -6.18 10.28 -1.23
N ASP A 33 -6.81 10.49 -0.08
CA ASP A 33 -7.49 9.44 0.69
C ASP A 33 -8.70 8.83 -0.05
N ASP A 34 -9.35 9.58 -0.95
CA ASP A 34 -10.48 9.11 -1.77
C ASP A 34 -10.00 8.48 -3.10
N ILE A 35 -8.88 8.96 -3.65
CA ILE A 35 -8.28 8.52 -4.92
C ILE A 35 -7.46 7.25 -4.70
N GLU A 36 -6.53 7.31 -3.75
CA GLU A 36 -5.89 6.14 -3.20
C GLU A 36 -6.94 5.48 -2.34
N GLN A 37 -7.75 4.61 -2.95
CA GLN A 37 -8.40 3.52 -2.23
C GLN A 37 -7.28 2.66 -1.63
N THR A 38 -6.69 3.16 -0.55
CA THR A 38 -5.85 2.38 0.32
C THR A 38 -6.77 1.26 0.74
N ASN A 39 -6.42 0.03 0.39
CA ASN A 39 -7.04 -1.11 1.02
C ASN A 39 -6.81 -0.89 2.51
N GLU A 40 -7.83 -0.43 3.24
CA GLU A 40 -7.76 -0.07 4.65
C GLU A 40 -7.64 -1.39 5.43
N TRP A 41 -6.55 -2.11 5.20
CA TRP A 41 -6.27 -3.44 5.72
C TRP A 41 -6.30 -3.42 7.25
N TRP A 42 -6.01 -2.27 7.85
CA TRP A 42 -6.11 -2.03 9.29
C TRP A 42 -7.56 -2.05 9.82
N ARG A 43 -8.58 -1.98 8.96
CA ARG A 43 -9.99 -2.21 9.33
C ARG A 43 -10.36 -3.68 9.36
N ASP A 44 -9.58 -4.55 8.72
CA ASP A 44 -9.76 -5.99 8.85
C ASP A 44 -9.27 -6.43 10.23
N LYS A 45 -10.22 -6.55 11.17
CA LYS A 45 -9.94 -6.97 12.54
C LYS A 45 -9.30 -8.35 12.65
N GLN A 46 -9.57 -9.25 11.70
CA GLN A 46 -8.96 -10.59 11.71
C GLN A 46 -7.50 -10.50 11.30
N LEU A 47 -7.21 -9.72 10.27
CA LEU A 47 -5.83 -9.45 9.85
C LEU A 47 -5.04 -8.75 10.96
N VAL A 48 -5.58 -7.68 11.55
CA VAL A 48 -4.90 -6.96 12.64
C VAL A 48 -4.62 -7.88 13.81
N LYS A 49 -5.59 -8.72 14.22
CA LYS A 49 -5.40 -9.68 15.30
C LYS A 49 -4.31 -10.72 15.00
N GLU A 50 -4.23 -11.19 13.76
CA GLU A 50 -3.17 -12.11 13.33
C GLU A 50 -1.79 -11.45 13.40
N LEU A 51 -1.69 -10.20 12.94
CA LEU A 51 -0.45 -9.43 12.97
C LEU A 51 0.01 -9.16 14.41
N ASP A 52 -0.90 -8.75 15.30
CA ASP A 52 -0.61 -8.54 16.72
C ASP A 52 -0.14 -9.85 17.38
N THR A 53 -0.77 -10.98 17.04
CA THR A 53 -0.37 -12.28 17.57
C THR A 53 1.05 -12.65 17.15
N ARG A 54 1.41 -12.40 15.89
CA ARG A 54 2.76 -12.67 15.36
C ARG A 54 3.80 -11.74 15.97
N TYR A 55 3.45 -10.47 16.15
CA TYR A 55 4.30 -9.50 16.81
C TYR A 55 4.63 -9.93 18.24
N ASN A 56 3.60 -10.24 19.04
CA ASN A 56 3.79 -10.68 20.42
C ASN A 56 4.57 -11.99 20.50
N ALA A 57 4.29 -12.95 19.60
CA ALA A 57 5.04 -14.20 19.57
C ALA A 57 6.54 -13.98 19.28
N LEU A 58 6.87 -13.02 18.42
CA LEU A 58 8.25 -12.64 18.15
C LEU A 58 8.90 -11.91 19.33
N GLU A 59 8.18 -10.99 19.97
CA GLU A 59 8.64 -10.22 21.13
C GLU A 59 8.90 -11.12 22.35
N ASP A 60 7.98 -12.04 22.63
CA ASP A 60 8.07 -13.01 23.74
C ASP A 60 9.06 -14.16 23.44
N GLY A 61 9.63 -14.20 22.23
CA GLY A 61 10.55 -15.25 21.79
C GLY A 61 9.91 -16.62 21.56
N ALA A 62 8.57 -16.68 21.55
CA ALA A 62 7.81 -17.87 21.19
C ALA A 62 7.99 -18.23 19.70
N ASP A 63 8.13 -17.23 18.84
CA ASP A 63 8.54 -17.38 17.45
C ASP A 63 9.99 -16.92 17.25
N LYS A 64 10.71 -17.61 16.37
CA LYS A 64 12.10 -17.30 16.07
C LYS A 64 12.17 -16.31 14.91
N GLY A 65 12.49 -15.07 15.24
CA GLY A 65 12.92 -14.09 14.25
C GLY A 65 14.19 -14.54 13.54
N PHE A 66 14.33 -14.13 12.28
CA PHE A 66 15.56 -14.30 11.52
C PHE A 66 16.17 -12.93 11.24
N THR A 67 17.47 -12.83 11.45
CA THR A 67 18.22 -11.66 11.00
C THR A 67 18.29 -11.63 9.48
N THR A 68 18.45 -10.43 8.92
CA THR A 68 18.61 -10.24 7.47
C THR A 68 19.71 -11.13 6.86
N PRO A 69 20.91 -11.30 7.47
CA PRO A 69 21.91 -12.21 6.94
C PRO A 69 21.46 -13.67 6.88
N GLN A 70 20.75 -14.16 7.90
CA GLN A 70 20.23 -15.54 7.91
C GLN A 70 19.17 -15.74 6.81
N LEU A 71 18.34 -14.73 6.58
CA LEU A 71 17.35 -14.78 5.50
C LEU A 71 18.02 -14.81 4.12
N ILE A 72 19.03 -13.96 3.89
CA ILE A 72 19.79 -13.92 2.62
C ILE A 72 20.45 -15.28 2.36
N ASP A 73 21.17 -15.83 3.35
CA ASP A 73 21.81 -17.14 3.23
C ASP A 73 20.81 -18.26 2.90
N SER A 74 19.62 -18.24 3.52
CA SER A 74 18.53 -19.18 3.21
C SER A 74 18.04 -19.03 1.76
N ILE A 75 17.84 -17.81 1.29
CA ILE A 75 17.42 -17.53 -0.09
C ILE A 75 18.47 -17.99 -1.10
N ASP A 76 19.75 -17.74 -0.83
CA ASP A 76 20.84 -18.11 -1.73
C ASP A 76 20.98 -19.64 -1.84
N LYS A 77 20.82 -20.36 -0.73
CA LYS A 77 20.73 -21.84 -0.74
C LYS A 77 19.58 -22.35 -1.60
N LEU A 78 18.40 -21.74 -1.48
CA LEU A 78 17.23 -22.11 -2.30
C LEU A 78 17.46 -21.82 -3.79
N ARG A 79 18.08 -20.68 -4.12
CA ARG A 79 18.44 -20.32 -5.49
C ARG A 79 19.46 -21.28 -6.09
N ALA A 80 20.53 -21.62 -5.34
CA ALA A 80 21.53 -22.58 -5.78
C ALA A 80 20.91 -23.97 -6.04
N LYS A 81 19.98 -24.42 -5.19
CA LYS A 81 19.27 -25.69 -5.40
C LYS A 81 18.37 -25.68 -6.64
N LYS A 82 17.73 -24.55 -6.94
CA LYS A 82 16.75 -24.43 -8.03
C LYS A 82 17.38 -24.10 -9.38
N TYR A 83 18.44 -23.31 -9.38
CA TYR A 83 19.07 -22.74 -10.59
C TYR A 83 20.54 -23.13 -10.76
N GLY A 84 21.09 -23.93 -9.86
CA GLY A 84 22.43 -24.46 -10.00
C GLY A 84 22.58 -25.27 -11.28
N ARG A 85 23.43 -24.76 -12.18
CA ARG A 85 24.24 -25.57 -13.09
C ARG A 85 25.34 -26.26 -12.30
#